data_AF-A0A9X2R3Z1-F1
#
_entry.id   AF-A0A9X2R3Z1-F1
#
_cell.length_a   1.000
_cell.length_b   1.000
_cell.length_c   1.000
_cell.angle_alpha   90.00
_cell.angle_beta   90.00
_cell.angle_gamma   90.00
#
_symmetry.space_group_name_H-M   'P 1'
#
loop_
_entity.id
_entity.type
_entity.pdbx_description
1 polymer ?
#
loop_
_entity_poly.entity_id
_entity_poly.type
_entity_poly.pdbx_seq_one_letter_code
_entity_poly.pdbx_strand_id
1 'polypeptide(L)'
;MSTRSLADALSERLLDTFPADQAYTKADWATDAMPGPLRHYLTHLLRHHHRREARQLRRARTDWVDYDHPEMEQATHSFLDATEQHMQVPRDQWTDTLRTAARRTTNYLVRPVPTLRAFVFEDAAGAVPVPQVQWRMRFFGPYAYLRNAVQAFADKQDRDAFTPDAFERVLRRVDERMTADFDADRWLDLLDPLFDTARCATDRPQVPLPLLRTFFEQKNAAPLVERLTAHGRTADADAVAPDTLRRLINAAPAQSSSPEVPSGKRDAPDAPLDPDLHKPTDEASAPRSNSSSEAAPEATPMWKQFEQDASRRRTETDASNDDAQPLWAQFQQRPADGSRQTDASSPPTGADSSSSSGGRSTASDPDDALSALEREVFGPSHTPKREVYVDALFDGDRDAYRRVLKRLRTVDSWSDASQIISDDVFRPYQVNIYSDAAVHFTNAIEATFR
;
A
#
# COMPACT_ATOMS: atom_id res chain seq x y z
N MET A 1 4.77 41.35 10.05
CA MET A 1 3.60 40.75 9.38
C MET A 1 3.89 39.28 9.18
N SER A 2 3.27 38.39 9.97
CA SER A 2 3.44 36.95 9.77
C SER A 2 2.78 36.56 8.45
N THR A 3 3.53 35.94 7.54
CA THR A 3 3.00 35.41 6.28
C THR A 3 2.00 34.30 6.62
N ARG A 4 0.70 34.59 6.53
CA ARG A 4 -0.39 33.65 6.82
C ARG A 4 -0.20 32.38 5.99
N SER A 5 -0.03 31.24 6.64
CA SER A 5 0.21 29.99 5.91
C SER A 5 -1.09 29.46 5.31
N LEU A 6 -0.96 28.59 4.31
CA LEU A 6 -2.12 27.90 3.71
C LEU A 6 -2.90 27.10 4.75
N ALA A 7 -2.21 26.51 5.74
CA ALA A 7 -2.84 25.78 6.84
C ALA A 7 -3.63 26.70 7.78
N ASP A 8 -3.13 27.90 8.07
CA ASP A 8 -3.84 28.87 8.92
C ASP A 8 -5.12 29.34 8.24
N ALA A 9 -5.01 29.75 6.96
CA ALA A 9 -6.15 30.15 6.13
C ALA A 9 -7.23 29.05 6.03
N LEU A 10 -6.80 27.81 5.80
CA LEU A 10 -7.68 26.63 5.78
C LEU A 10 -8.35 26.39 7.15
N SER A 11 -7.60 26.52 8.25
CA SER A 11 -8.13 26.29 9.60
C SER A 11 -9.14 27.35 10.05
N GLU A 12 -8.88 28.63 9.78
CA GLU A 12 -9.82 29.73 10.10
C GLU A 12 -11.15 29.53 9.36
N ARG A 13 -11.07 29.30 8.04
CA ARG A 13 -12.28 29.11 7.21
C ARG A 13 -13.08 27.86 7.57
N LEU A 14 -12.41 26.77 7.97
CA LEU A 14 -13.09 25.59 8.47
C LEU A 14 -13.68 25.81 9.86
N LEU A 15 -13.14 26.70 10.70
CA LEU A 15 -13.77 27.11 11.97
C LEU A 15 -15.01 27.99 11.75
N ASP A 16 -15.01 28.83 10.71
CA ASP A 16 -16.21 29.60 10.31
C ASP A 16 -17.34 28.68 9.81
N THR A 17 -16.97 27.56 9.16
CA THR A 17 -17.94 26.56 8.63
C THR A 17 -18.36 25.53 9.69
N PHE A 18 -17.45 25.18 10.59
CA PHE A 18 -17.63 24.19 11.66
C PHE A 18 -17.26 24.84 13.02
N PRO A 19 -18.17 25.65 13.60
CA PRO A 19 -17.92 26.38 14.86
C PRO A 19 -17.64 25.43 16.04
N ALA A 20 -16.85 25.90 17.01
CA ALA A 20 -16.42 25.11 18.18
C ALA A 20 -17.42 25.08 19.34
N ASP A 21 -18.71 25.33 19.08
CA ASP A 21 -19.80 25.28 20.04
C ASP A 21 -20.32 23.84 20.28
N GLN A 22 -20.24 22.99 19.27
CA GLN A 22 -20.67 21.59 19.28
C GLN A 22 -19.50 20.58 19.15
N ALA A 23 -19.80 19.30 19.40
CA ALA A 23 -18.90 18.19 19.14
C ALA A 23 -19.16 17.65 17.72
N TYR A 24 -18.12 17.13 17.05
CA TYR A 24 -18.20 16.67 15.66
C TYR A 24 -17.91 15.18 15.53
N THR A 25 -18.78 14.48 14.80
CA THR A 25 -18.69 13.07 14.46
C THR A 25 -18.11 12.88 13.06
N LYS A 26 -17.89 11.63 12.65
CA LYS A 26 -17.49 11.28 11.28
C LYS A 26 -18.53 11.69 10.22
N ALA A 27 -19.81 11.82 10.58
CA ALA A 27 -20.89 12.12 9.64
C ALA A 27 -20.96 13.60 9.23
N ASP A 28 -20.48 14.50 10.09
CA ASP A 28 -20.72 15.94 9.96
C ASP A 28 -19.83 16.61 8.89
N TRP A 29 -18.64 16.06 8.62
CA TRP A 29 -17.74 16.56 7.59
C TRP A 29 -18.00 15.92 6.21
N ALA A 30 -19.06 16.38 5.55
CA ALA A 30 -19.44 16.00 4.19
C ALA A 30 -18.30 16.19 3.15
N THR A 31 -18.38 15.43 2.05
CA THR A 31 -17.31 15.27 1.05
C THR A 31 -16.75 16.58 0.48
N ASP A 32 -17.62 17.58 0.27
CA ASP A 32 -17.28 18.81 -0.45
C ASP A 32 -16.91 19.98 0.48
N ALA A 33 -17.40 19.98 1.72
CA ALA A 33 -17.13 21.04 2.70
C ALA A 33 -15.73 20.93 3.31
N MET A 34 -15.13 19.73 3.29
CA MET A 34 -13.83 19.46 3.89
C MET A 34 -12.89 18.75 2.89
N PRO A 35 -11.64 19.22 2.71
CA PRO A 35 -10.72 18.58 1.77
C PRO A 35 -10.47 17.11 2.11
N GLY A 36 -10.39 16.26 1.07
CA GLY A 36 -10.16 14.81 1.20
C GLY A 36 -9.03 14.41 2.15
N PRO A 37 -7.81 15.01 2.05
CA PRO A 37 -6.71 14.71 2.97
C PRO A 37 -7.02 14.99 4.45
N LEU A 38 -7.80 16.04 4.73
CA LEU A 38 -8.16 16.43 6.09
C LEU A 38 -9.24 15.51 6.66
N ARG A 39 -10.30 15.24 5.88
CA ARG A 39 -11.36 14.29 6.23
C ARG A 39 -10.80 12.89 6.51
N HIS A 40 -9.84 12.44 5.70
CA HIS A 40 -9.11 11.19 5.91
C HIS A 40 -8.33 11.19 7.22
N TYR A 41 -7.58 12.26 7.50
CA TYR A 41 -6.82 12.40 8.75
C TYR A 41 -7.72 12.39 9.99
N LEU A 42 -8.81 13.16 10.01
CA LEU A 42 -9.76 13.20 11.13
C LEU A 42 -10.49 11.85 11.34
N THR A 43 -10.86 11.18 10.25
CA THR A 43 -11.43 9.81 10.31
C THR A 43 -10.43 8.82 10.93
N HIS A 44 -9.14 8.92 10.57
CA HIS A 44 -8.09 8.11 11.17
C HIS A 44 -7.78 8.48 12.63
N LEU A 45 -7.95 9.75 13.01
CA LEU A 45 -7.83 10.21 14.40
C LEU A 45 -8.94 9.61 15.28
N LEU A 46 -10.22 9.66 14.86
CA LEU A 46 -11.31 9.02 15.60
C LEU A 46 -11.07 7.52 15.78
N ARG A 47 -10.65 6.82 14.72
CA ARG A 47 -10.24 5.40 14.78
C ARG A 47 -9.05 5.14 15.70
N HIS A 48 -8.11 6.09 15.83
CA HIS A 48 -7.02 5.98 16.80
C HIS A 48 -7.52 6.08 18.25
N HIS A 49 -8.41 7.03 18.52
CA HIS A 49 -9.01 7.19 19.84
C HIS A 49 -9.86 5.97 20.21
N HIS A 50 -10.72 5.46 19.33
CA HIS A 50 -11.44 4.19 19.54
C HIS A 50 -10.49 3.03 19.91
N ARG A 51 -9.42 2.84 19.13
CA ARG A 51 -8.38 1.83 19.45
C ARG A 51 -7.64 2.09 20.76
N ARG A 52 -7.62 3.32 21.28
CA ARG A 52 -7.06 3.66 22.59
C ARG A 52 -8.04 3.31 23.70
N GLU A 53 -9.30 3.69 23.58
CA GLU A 53 -10.38 3.35 24.52
C GLU A 53 -10.55 1.82 24.65
N ALA A 54 -10.66 1.11 23.53
CA ALA A 54 -10.75 -0.35 23.51
C ALA A 54 -9.56 -1.04 24.21
N ARG A 55 -8.34 -0.47 24.11
CA ARG A 55 -7.15 -0.96 24.83
C ARG A 55 -7.16 -0.60 26.32
N GLN A 56 -7.74 0.53 26.71
CA GLN A 56 -7.91 0.88 28.13
C GLN A 56 -8.93 -0.05 28.80
N LEU A 57 -10.07 -0.30 28.16
CA LEU A 57 -11.08 -1.25 28.64
C LEU A 57 -10.53 -2.67 28.78
N ARG A 58 -9.77 -3.16 27.78
CA ARG A 58 -9.07 -4.46 27.88
C ARG A 58 -8.07 -4.53 29.04
N ARG A 59 -7.43 -3.41 29.42
CA ARG A 59 -6.53 -3.30 30.58
C ARG A 59 -7.25 -3.15 31.92
N ALA A 60 -8.51 -2.72 31.91
CA ALA A 60 -9.37 -2.62 33.08
C ALA A 60 -10.13 -3.93 33.39
N ARG A 61 -9.93 -4.98 32.59
CA ARG A 61 -10.47 -6.32 32.85
C ARG A 61 -9.92 -6.87 34.18
N THR A 62 -10.75 -7.65 34.86
CA THR A 62 -10.49 -8.23 36.19
C THR A 62 -10.82 -9.72 36.19
N ASP A 63 -9.99 -10.54 36.83
CA ASP A 63 -10.14 -12.02 36.87
C ASP A 63 -11.45 -12.52 37.53
N TRP A 64 -12.24 -11.62 38.11
CA TRP A 64 -13.56 -11.89 38.71
C TRP A 64 -14.71 -11.97 37.69
N VAL A 65 -14.45 -11.67 36.42
CA VAL A 65 -15.45 -11.66 35.34
C VAL A 65 -14.96 -12.60 34.24
N ASP A 66 -15.81 -13.55 33.85
CA ASP A 66 -15.59 -14.40 32.70
C ASP A 66 -15.86 -13.59 31.42
N TYR A 67 -14.79 -13.10 30.78
CA TYR A 67 -14.88 -12.33 29.54
C TYR A 67 -14.96 -13.20 28.28
N ASP A 68 -14.76 -14.51 28.42
CA ASP A 68 -14.74 -15.48 27.33
C ASP A 68 -16.11 -16.22 27.22
N HIS A 69 -17.02 -15.96 28.18
CA HIS A 69 -18.43 -16.35 28.08
C HIS A 69 -19.12 -15.66 26.88
N PRO A 70 -19.86 -16.37 26.02
CA PRO A 70 -20.36 -15.83 24.75
C PRO A 70 -21.30 -14.62 24.90
N GLU A 71 -22.08 -14.54 25.98
CA GLU A 71 -22.90 -13.36 26.26
C GLU A 71 -22.06 -12.11 26.59
N MET A 72 -20.93 -12.30 27.29
CA MET A 72 -19.98 -11.23 27.62
C MET A 72 -19.16 -10.79 26.41
N GLU A 73 -18.80 -11.73 25.52
CA GLU A 73 -18.22 -11.41 24.22
C GLU A 73 -19.18 -10.58 23.36
N GLN A 74 -20.43 -11.03 23.21
CA GLN A 74 -21.44 -10.34 22.40
C GLN A 74 -21.76 -8.94 22.95
N ALA A 75 -21.87 -8.80 24.27
CA ALA A 75 -22.03 -7.49 24.92
C ALA A 75 -20.80 -6.59 24.70
N THR A 76 -19.58 -7.15 24.78
CA THR A 76 -18.34 -6.42 24.53
C THR A 76 -18.24 -5.94 23.08
N HIS A 77 -18.56 -6.78 22.10
CA HIS A 77 -18.57 -6.40 20.68
C HIS A 77 -19.61 -5.30 20.43
N SER A 78 -20.85 -5.51 20.85
CA SER A 78 -21.93 -4.52 20.71
C SER A 78 -21.57 -3.16 21.32
N PHE A 79 -20.90 -3.16 22.48
CA PHE A 79 -20.40 -1.94 23.11
C PHE A 79 -19.26 -1.28 22.31
N LEU A 80 -18.29 -2.04 21.81
CA LEU A 80 -17.16 -1.51 21.05
C LEU A 80 -17.59 -0.95 19.68
N ASP A 81 -18.60 -1.56 19.05
CA ASP A 81 -19.17 -1.11 17.77
C ASP A 81 -19.97 0.18 17.97
N ALA A 82 -20.83 0.22 18.99
CA ALA A 82 -21.52 1.44 19.40
C ALA A 82 -20.52 2.57 19.75
N THR A 83 -19.39 2.22 20.39
CA THR A 83 -18.31 3.18 20.68
C THR A 83 -17.69 3.71 19.38
N GLU A 84 -17.41 2.90 18.35
CA GLU A 84 -16.88 3.41 17.06
C GLU A 84 -17.89 4.33 16.37
N GLN A 85 -19.17 3.96 16.36
CA GLN A 85 -20.25 4.72 15.73
C GLN A 85 -20.48 6.08 16.39
N HIS A 86 -20.33 6.18 17.71
CA HIS A 86 -20.53 7.40 18.49
C HIS A 86 -19.22 8.14 18.86
N MET A 87 -18.09 7.82 18.23
CA MET A 87 -16.86 8.59 18.36
C MET A 87 -17.04 10.03 17.83
N GLN A 88 -16.76 11.01 18.71
CA GLN A 88 -16.81 12.43 18.41
C GLN A 88 -15.55 13.16 18.89
N VAL A 89 -15.20 14.28 18.25
CA VAL A 89 -14.21 15.23 18.77
C VAL A 89 -14.92 16.16 19.77
N PRO A 90 -14.48 16.25 21.05
CA PRO A 90 -15.06 17.17 22.03
C PRO A 90 -14.94 18.63 21.60
N ARG A 91 -15.96 19.44 21.90
CA ARG A 91 -16.03 20.88 21.54
C ARG A 91 -14.80 21.69 21.99
N ASP A 92 -14.29 21.39 23.18
CA ASP A 92 -13.11 22.01 23.81
C ASP A 92 -11.81 21.69 23.06
N GLN A 93 -11.77 20.52 22.39
CA GLN A 93 -10.61 20.05 21.64
C GLN A 93 -10.74 20.26 20.12
N TRP A 94 -11.93 20.60 19.62
CA TRP A 94 -12.21 20.73 18.19
C TRP A 94 -11.26 21.73 17.51
N THR A 95 -11.13 22.93 18.08
CA THR A 95 -10.34 24.02 17.50
C THR A 95 -8.88 23.62 17.28
N ASP A 96 -8.24 23.04 18.30
CA ASP A 96 -6.82 22.68 18.23
C ASP A 96 -6.60 21.38 17.45
N THR A 97 -7.58 20.46 17.47
CA THR A 97 -7.60 19.27 16.61
C THR A 97 -7.63 19.67 15.14
N LEU A 98 -8.52 20.59 14.75
CA LEU A 98 -8.70 21.05 13.38
C LEU A 98 -7.46 21.81 12.88
N ARG A 99 -6.91 22.74 13.67
CA ARG A 99 -5.64 23.43 13.36
C ARG A 99 -4.47 22.45 13.20
N THR A 100 -4.35 21.47 14.11
CA THR A 100 -3.29 20.46 14.06
C THR A 100 -3.43 19.57 12.83
N ALA A 101 -4.65 19.13 12.50
CA ALA A 101 -4.94 18.35 11.31
C ALA A 101 -4.66 19.14 10.02
N ALA A 102 -5.10 20.40 9.94
CA ALA A 102 -4.84 21.30 8.82
C ALA A 102 -3.34 21.49 8.58
N ARG A 103 -2.58 21.77 9.65
CA ARG A 103 -1.12 21.93 9.58
C ARG A 103 -0.40 20.65 9.19
N ARG A 104 -0.75 19.51 9.80
CA ARG A 104 -0.11 18.20 9.50
C ARG A 104 -0.41 17.74 8.07
N THR A 105 -1.64 17.87 7.59
CA THR A 105 -2.01 17.47 6.22
C THR A 105 -1.42 18.39 5.17
N THR A 106 -1.45 19.71 5.36
CA THR A 106 -0.80 20.68 4.44
C THR A 106 0.71 20.44 4.38
N ASN A 107 1.37 20.24 5.52
CA ASN A 107 2.80 19.90 5.56
C ASN A 107 3.10 18.57 4.85
N TYR A 108 2.22 17.57 4.98
CA TYR A 108 2.40 16.29 4.30
C TYR A 108 2.30 16.40 2.77
N LEU A 109 1.37 17.22 2.26
CA LEU A 109 1.23 17.49 0.82
C LEU A 109 2.45 18.19 0.22
N VAL A 110 3.12 19.05 0.99
CA VAL A 110 4.29 19.80 0.50
C VAL A 110 5.62 19.07 0.79
N ARG A 111 5.72 18.36 1.92
CA ARG A 111 6.93 17.67 2.42
C ARG A 111 6.57 16.28 2.95
N PRO A 112 6.23 15.30 2.09
CA PRO A 112 5.72 14.01 2.53
C PRO A 112 6.73 13.22 3.37
N VAL A 113 7.99 13.14 2.94
CA VAL A 113 9.02 12.35 3.64
C VAL A 113 9.39 12.94 5.02
N PRO A 114 9.73 14.24 5.16
CA PRO A 114 10.00 14.81 6.48
C PRO A 114 8.80 14.79 7.43
N THR A 115 7.58 15.01 6.90
CA THR A 115 6.36 14.97 7.71
C THR A 115 6.06 13.56 8.22
N LEU A 116 6.26 12.52 7.39
CA LEU A 116 6.14 11.13 7.83
C LEU A 116 7.21 10.77 8.87
N ARG A 117 8.47 11.19 8.69
CA ARG A 117 9.51 10.95 9.71
C ARG A 117 9.11 11.59 11.04
N ALA A 118 8.73 12.87 11.04
CA ALA A 118 8.32 13.57 12.26
C ALA A 118 7.09 12.92 12.93
N PHE A 119 6.07 12.54 12.16
CA PHE A 119 4.82 11.97 12.68
C PHE A 119 4.96 10.49 13.12
N VAL A 120 5.69 9.67 12.36
CA VAL A 120 5.87 8.24 12.68
C VAL A 120 6.71 8.05 13.95
N PHE A 121 7.63 8.98 14.24
CA PHE A 121 8.55 8.91 15.36
C PHE A 121 8.30 9.95 16.46
N GLU A 122 7.16 10.67 16.44
CA GLU A 122 6.87 11.80 17.35
C GLU A 122 7.08 11.48 18.84
N ASP A 123 6.63 10.30 19.29
CA ASP A 123 6.80 9.80 20.67
C ASP A 123 7.92 8.75 20.83
N ALA A 124 8.74 8.51 19.79
CA ALA A 124 9.65 7.36 19.73
C ALA A 124 11.12 7.79 19.62
N ALA A 125 11.85 7.68 20.74
CA ALA A 125 13.30 7.93 20.79
C ALA A 125 14.16 6.84 20.10
N GLY A 126 13.55 5.80 19.53
CA GLY A 126 14.24 4.61 19.01
C GLY A 126 13.52 3.98 17.82
N ALA A 127 13.84 2.71 17.55
CA ALA A 127 13.22 1.98 16.44
C ALA A 127 11.73 1.70 16.70
N VAL A 128 10.90 1.85 15.66
CA VAL A 128 9.45 1.61 15.72
C VAL A 128 9.12 0.35 14.89
N PRO A 129 8.32 -0.61 15.42
CA PRO A 129 7.95 -1.82 14.69
C PRO A 129 7.19 -1.52 13.39
N VAL A 130 7.41 -2.33 12.34
CA VAL A 130 6.77 -2.12 11.02
C VAL A 130 5.25 -2.03 11.08
N PRO A 131 4.51 -2.87 11.83
CA PRO A 131 3.06 -2.72 11.94
C PRO A 131 2.63 -1.36 12.51
N GLN A 132 3.41 -0.80 13.44
CA GLN A 132 3.15 0.52 14.02
C GLN A 132 3.54 1.65 13.06
N VAL A 133 4.64 1.50 12.29
CA VAL A 133 5.01 2.42 11.20
C VAL A 133 3.90 2.48 10.16
N GLN A 134 3.49 1.33 9.61
CA GLN A 134 2.40 1.24 8.62
C GLN A 134 1.11 1.85 9.13
N TRP A 135 0.73 1.52 10.37
CA TRP A 135 -0.48 2.07 10.97
C TRP A 135 -0.40 3.60 11.17
N ARG A 136 0.74 4.16 11.62
CA ARG A 136 0.96 5.62 11.69
C ARG A 136 0.95 6.27 10.30
N MET A 137 1.53 5.63 9.28
CA MET A 137 1.48 6.16 7.91
C MET A 137 0.04 6.23 7.35
N ARG A 138 -0.91 5.40 7.80
CA ARG A 138 -2.31 5.42 7.34
C ARG A 138 -3.09 6.70 7.69
N PHE A 139 -2.59 7.56 8.58
CA PHE A 139 -3.20 8.87 8.86
C PHE A 139 -3.27 9.80 7.65
N PHE A 140 -2.43 9.59 6.65
CA PHE A 140 -2.40 10.42 5.46
C PHE A 140 -2.84 9.63 4.23
N GLY A 141 -3.88 10.10 3.54
CA GLY A 141 -4.40 9.44 2.33
C GLY A 141 -3.41 9.44 1.14
N PRO A 142 -2.92 10.63 0.71
CA PRO A 142 -2.07 10.80 -0.47
C PRO A 142 -0.74 10.02 -0.44
N TYR A 143 -0.05 9.98 -1.58
CA TYR A 143 1.24 9.26 -1.77
C TYR A 143 1.22 7.79 -1.30
N ALA A 144 0.15 7.05 -1.62
CA ALA A 144 -0.02 5.66 -1.19
C ALA A 144 1.17 4.74 -1.56
N TYR A 145 1.88 5.04 -2.65
CA TYR A 145 3.11 4.34 -3.05
C TYR A 145 4.21 4.36 -1.97
N LEU A 146 4.28 5.39 -1.12
CA LEU A 146 5.23 5.46 -0.01
C LEU A 146 4.96 4.38 1.06
N ARG A 147 3.69 4.12 1.41
CA ARG A 147 3.31 3.01 2.32
C ARG A 147 3.65 1.66 1.72
N ASN A 148 3.26 1.47 0.45
CA ASN A 148 3.45 0.19 -0.26
C ASN A 148 4.96 -0.14 -0.37
N ALA A 149 5.80 0.87 -0.61
CA ALA A 149 7.25 0.68 -0.67
C ALA A 149 7.90 0.41 0.70
N VAL A 150 7.37 0.99 1.80
CA VAL A 150 7.82 0.62 3.16
C VAL A 150 7.47 -0.83 3.48
N GLN A 151 6.32 -1.33 3.02
CA GLN A 151 5.92 -2.73 3.18
C GLN A 151 6.88 -3.64 2.41
N ALA A 152 6.99 -3.41 1.09
CA ALA A 152 7.85 -4.20 0.22
C ALA A 152 9.34 -4.16 0.63
N PHE A 153 9.80 -3.07 1.25
CA PHE A 153 11.16 -2.99 1.80
C PHE A 153 11.30 -3.79 3.10
N ALA A 154 10.30 -3.77 3.99
CA ALA A 154 10.31 -4.57 5.21
C ALA A 154 10.33 -6.08 4.86
N ASP A 155 9.41 -6.51 4.00
CA ASP A 155 9.28 -7.91 3.56
C ASP A 155 10.56 -8.41 2.88
N LYS A 156 11.19 -7.59 2.04
CA LYS A 156 12.42 -7.94 1.30
C LYS A 156 13.69 -7.96 2.17
N GLN A 157 13.67 -7.31 3.33
CA GLN A 157 14.85 -7.16 4.19
C GLN A 157 14.70 -7.88 5.54
N ASP A 158 13.59 -8.59 5.75
CA ASP A 158 13.23 -9.25 7.00
C ASP A 158 13.39 -8.32 8.21
N ARG A 159 12.80 -7.12 8.10
CA ARG A 159 12.96 -6.05 9.11
C ARG A 159 11.70 -5.89 9.95
N ASP A 160 11.81 -6.23 11.23
CA ASP A 160 10.75 -6.01 12.22
C ASP A 160 10.56 -4.54 12.62
N ALA A 161 11.58 -3.69 12.48
CA ALA A 161 11.54 -2.30 12.91
C ALA A 161 12.38 -1.35 12.05
N PHE A 162 11.96 -0.07 12.02
CA PHE A 162 12.69 1.01 11.37
C PHE A 162 13.24 2.02 12.38
N THR A 163 14.47 2.50 12.15
CA THR A 163 14.97 3.74 12.76
C THR A 163 14.58 4.96 11.91
N PRO A 164 14.52 6.18 12.48
CA PRO A 164 14.12 7.39 11.74
C PRO A 164 14.90 7.60 10.43
N ASP A 165 16.22 7.39 10.47
CA ASP A 165 17.11 7.67 9.34
C ASP A 165 17.14 6.54 8.31
N ALA A 166 16.81 5.30 8.71
CA ALA A 166 16.58 4.21 7.76
C ALA A 166 15.27 4.44 6.99
N PHE A 167 14.20 4.80 7.72
CA PHE A 167 12.89 5.11 7.17
C PHE A 167 12.94 6.27 6.16
N GLU A 168 13.55 7.40 6.54
CA GLU A 168 13.70 8.56 5.66
C GLU A 168 14.47 8.24 4.38
N ARG A 169 15.58 7.48 4.47
CA ARG A 169 16.37 7.09 3.28
C ARG A 169 15.59 6.21 2.32
N VAL A 170 14.84 5.22 2.84
CA VAL A 170 13.98 4.36 2.00
C VAL A 170 12.91 5.19 1.31
N LEU A 171 12.18 6.01 2.07
CA LEU A 171 11.14 6.87 1.50
C LEU A 171 11.67 7.82 0.44
N ARG A 172 12.76 8.56 0.71
CA ARG A 172 13.34 9.49 -0.26
C ARG A 172 13.78 8.78 -1.54
N ARG A 173 14.41 7.60 -1.44
CA ARG A 173 14.87 6.83 -2.60
C ARG A 173 13.71 6.30 -3.46
N VAL A 174 12.60 5.94 -2.83
CA VAL A 174 11.36 5.56 -3.51
C VAL A 174 10.73 6.78 -4.18
N ASP A 175 10.68 7.90 -3.49
CA ASP A 175 10.04 9.14 -3.96
C ASP A 175 10.78 9.71 -5.18
N GLU A 176 12.11 9.85 -5.10
CA GLU A 176 13.01 10.19 -6.22
C GLU A 176 12.75 9.33 -7.46
N ARG A 177 12.68 8.00 -7.28
CA ARG A 177 12.49 7.05 -8.38
C ARG A 177 11.08 7.10 -8.96
N MET A 178 10.07 7.32 -8.13
CA MET A 178 8.68 7.43 -8.58
C MET A 178 8.52 8.67 -9.46
N THR A 179 9.05 9.82 -9.03
CA THR A 179 8.85 11.10 -9.74
C THR A 179 9.84 11.39 -10.88
N ALA A 180 10.78 10.48 -11.17
CA ALA A 180 11.79 10.67 -12.21
C ALA A 180 11.17 10.81 -13.62
N ASP A 181 10.18 9.95 -13.93
CA ASP A 181 9.54 9.86 -15.25
C ASP A 181 8.13 10.45 -15.24
N PHE A 182 7.91 11.54 -14.49
CA PHE A 182 6.62 12.22 -14.39
C PHE A 182 6.48 13.31 -15.47
N ASP A 183 5.47 13.15 -16.32
CA ASP A 183 4.96 14.18 -17.22
C ASP A 183 4.11 15.22 -16.46
N ALA A 184 3.66 16.26 -17.16
CA ALA A 184 2.88 17.33 -16.56
C ALA A 184 1.53 16.88 -15.98
N ASP A 185 0.93 15.81 -16.51
CA ASP A 185 -0.37 15.31 -16.03
C ASP A 185 -0.17 14.54 -14.74
N ARG A 186 0.80 13.62 -14.68
CA ARG A 186 1.17 12.91 -13.44
C ARG A 186 1.60 13.86 -12.32
N TRP A 187 2.24 14.99 -12.66
CA TRP A 187 2.55 16.03 -11.68
C TRP A 187 1.32 16.76 -11.16
N LEU A 188 0.30 16.97 -12.00
CA LEU A 188 -0.97 17.57 -11.59
C LEU A 188 -1.79 16.59 -10.76
N ASP A 189 -1.97 15.34 -11.20
CA ASP A 189 -2.65 14.28 -10.43
C ASP A 189 -2.07 14.14 -9.01
N LEU A 190 -0.74 14.29 -8.87
CA LEU A 190 -0.04 14.23 -7.59
C LEU A 190 -0.25 15.47 -6.72
N LEU A 191 -0.54 16.62 -7.34
CA LEU A 191 -0.78 17.92 -6.71
C LEU A 191 -2.26 18.26 -6.55
N ASP A 192 -3.19 17.52 -7.16
CA ASP A 192 -4.64 17.72 -7.04
C ASP A 192 -5.11 17.84 -5.58
N PRO A 193 -4.66 17.00 -4.62
CA PRO A 193 -5.02 17.19 -3.21
C PRO A 193 -4.52 18.51 -2.60
N LEU A 194 -3.45 19.10 -3.15
CA LEU A 194 -2.93 20.42 -2.75
C LEU A 194 -3.73 21.56 -3.42
N PHE A 195 -4.17 21.39 -4.67
CA PHE A 195 -5.08 22.34 -5.33
C PHE A 195 -6.49 22.32 -4.72
N ASP A 196 -7.00 21.16 -4.34
CA ASP A 196 -8.26 20.99 -3.61
C ASP A 196 -8.21 21.65 -2.23
N THR A 197 -7.15 21.40 -1.44
CA THR A 197 -6.97 22.08 -0.15
C THR A 197 -6.81 23.60 -0.33
N ALA A 198 -6.11 24.07 -1.37
CA ALA A 198 -6.03 25.49 -1.67
C ALA A 198 -7.37 26.13 -2.09
N ARG A 199 -8.18 25.42 -2.89
CA ARG A 199 -9.55 25.83 -3.22
C ARG A 199 -10.42 25.94 -1.97
N CYS A 200 -10.38 24.95 -1.09
CA CYS A 200 -11.09 25.00 0.19
C CYS A 200 -10.62 26.13 1.11
N ALA A 201 -9.35 26.54 1.05
CA ALA A 201 -8.81 27.60 1.89
C ALA A 201 -9.07 29.03 1.34
N THR A 202 -9.08 29.21 0.02
CA THR A 202 -8.97 30.53 -0.63
C THR A 202 -10.02 30.85 -1.70
N ASP A 203 -11.04 29.99 -1.87
CA ASP A 203 -12.00 29.96 -3.01
C ASP A 203 -11.36 29.74 -4.39
N ARG A 204 -10.03 29.62 -4.48
CA ARG A 204 -9.30 29.54 -5.74
C ARG A 204 -8.41 28.30 -5.75
N PRO A 205 -8.39 27.51 -6.84
CA PRO A 205 -7.41 26.43 -7.01
C PRO A 205 -6.04 27.05 -7.37
N GLN A 206 -5.44 27.80 -6.44
CA GLN A 206 -4.20 28.53 -6.62
C GLN A 206 -3.27 28.25 -5.46
N VAL A 207 -2.11 27.64 -5.73
CA VAL A 207 -1.12 27.31 -4.70
C VAL A 207 -0.02 28.38 -4.69
N PRO A 208 0.35 28.93 -3.53
CA PRO A 208 1.48 29.86 -3.41
C PRO A 208 2.79 29.30 -3.97
N LEU A 209 3.52 30.11 -4.75
CA LEU A 209 4.81 29.74 -5.34
C LEU A 209 5.83 29.18 -4.32
N PRO A 210 5.97 29.71 -3.09
CA PRO A 210 6.91 29.15 -2.11
C PRO A 210 6.59 27.70 -1.72
N LEU A 211 5.32 27.30 -1.71
CA LEU A 211 4.91 25.93 -1.41
C LEU A 211 5.22 25.00 -2.59
N LEU A 212 4.95 25.43 -3.83
CA LEU A 212 5.30 24.65 -5.02
C LEU A 212 6.83 24.48 -5.17
N ARG A 213 7.61 25.55 -4.96
CA ARG A 213 9.09 25.45 -4.96
C ARG A 213 9.57 24.45 -3.92
N THR A 214 9.08 24.58 -2.68
CA THR A 214 9.38 23.62 -1.60
C THR A 214 9.05 22.18 -1.99
N PHE A 215 7.89 21.95 -2.61
CA PHE A 215 7.48 20.61 -3.06
C PHE A 215 8.45 20.05 -4.11
N PHE A 216 8.75 20.81 -5.18
CA PHE A 216 9.66 20.36 -6.24
C PHE A 216 11.11 20.21 -5.74
N GLU A 217 11.56 21.02 -4.77
CA GLU A 217 12.84 20.83 -4.06
C GLU A 217 12.90 19.48 -3.33
N GLN A 218 11.83 19.08 -2.62
CA GLN A 218 11.77 17.76 -1.96
C GLN A 218 11.81 16.59 -2.95
N LYS A 219 11.31 16.78 -4.18
CA LYS A 219 11.35 15.79 -5.27
C LYS A 219 12.65 15.85 -6.10
N ASN A 220 13.60 16.70 -5.73
CA ASN A 220 14.84 16.95 -6.48
C ASN A 220 14.61 17.45 -7.94
N ALA A 221 13.47 18.10 -8.21
CA ALA A 221 13.07 18.58 -9.53
C ALA A 221 13.57 20.01 -9.80
N ALA A 222 14.89 20.24 -9.67
CA ALA A 222 15.51 21.56 -9.79
C ALA A 222 15.10 22.39 -11.03
N PRO A 223 14.97 21.81 -12.25
CA PRO A 223 14.53 22.58 -13.43
C PRO A 223 13.13 23.19 -13.28
N LEU A 224 12.22 22.56 -12.52
CA LEU A 224 10.89 23.10 -12.25
C LEU A 224 10.94 24.23 -11.21
N VAL A 225 11.81 24.10 -10.20
CA VAL A 225 12.06 25.16 -9.19
C VAL A 225 12.59 26.44 -9.85
N GLU A 226 13.55 26.30 -10.78
CA GLU A 226 14.09 27.42 -11.57
C GLU A 226 13.00 28.09 -12.42
N ARG A 227 12.17 27.32 -13.11
CA ARG A 227 11.07 27.84 -13.95
C ARG A 227 9.98 28.55 -13.14
N LEU A 228 9.62 28.02 -11.97
CA LEU A 228 8.73 28.69 -11.00
C LEU A 228 9.37 29.94 -10.38
N THR A 229 10.69 30.00 -10.34
CA THR A 229 11.43 31.18 -9.86
C THR A 229 11.50 32.27 -10.93
N ALA A 230 11.73 31.90 -12.19
CA ALA A 230 11.64 32.81 -13.33
C ALA A 230 10.21 33.35 -13.50
N HIS A 231 9.19 32.49 -13.47
CA HIS A 231 7.79 32.90 -13.61
C HIS A 231 7.37 33.94 -12.56
N GLY A 232 7.69 33.70 -11.28
CA GLY A 232 7.38 34.65 -10.21
C GLY A 232 8.04 36.02 -10.36
N ARG A 233 9.24 36.09 -10.98
CA ARG A 233 9.92 37.38 -11.28
C ARG A 233 9.31 38.11 -12.47
N THR A 234 8.82 37.37 -13.47
CA THR A 234 8.31 37.96 -14.73
C THR A 234 6.84 38.34 -14.65
N ALA A 235 6.02 37.60 -13.90
CA ALA A 235 4.57 37.75 -13.86
C ALA A 235 4.03 38.49 -12.61
N ASP A 236 4.89 38.80 -11.63
CA ASP A 236 4.52 39.38 -10.32
C ASP A 236 3.35 38.63 -9.63
N ALA A 237 3.33 37.30 -9.82
CA ALA A 237 2.24 36.43 -9.41
C ALA A 237 2.69 35.50 -8.27
N ASP A 238 2.18 35.73 -7.06
CA ASP A 238 2.54 34.95 -5.87
C ASP A 238 1.97 33.53 -5.83
N ALA A 239 0.98 33.20 -6.67
CA ALA A 239 0.31 31.90 -6.70
C ALA A 239 0.02 31.42 -8.13
N VAL A 240 -0.02 30.09 -8.30
CA VAL A 240 -0.16 29.42 -9.61
C VAL A 240 -1.37 28.50 -9.61
N ALA A 241 -2.15 28.55 -10.70
CA ALA A 241 -3.27 27.63 -10.99
C ALA A 241 -2.82 26.42 -11.84
N PRO A 242 -3.55 25.28 -11.82
CA PRO A 242 -3.21 24.06 -12.54
C PRO A 242 -2.81 24.27 -14.01
N ASP A 243 -3.60 25.01 -14.81
CA ASP A 243 -3.32 25.23 -16.23
C ASP A 243 -2.02 26.02 -16.48
N THR A 244 -1.67 26.92 -15.56
CA THR A 244 -0.41 27.67 -15.63
C THR A 244 0.75 26.78 -15.20
N LEU A 245 0.58 25.92 -14.18
CA LEU A 245 1.58 24.91 -13.84
C LEU A 245 1.80 23.92 -14.99
N ARG A 246 0.74 23.45 -15.66
CA ARG A 246 0.83 22.56 -16.83
C ARG A 246 1.69 23.16 -17.93
N ARG A 247 1.47 24.44 -18.26
CA ARG A 247 2.30 25.20 -19.23
C ARG A 247 3.73 25.39 -18.74
N LEU A 248 3.93 25.63 -17.43
CA LEU A 248 5.24 25.75 -16.78
C LEU A 248 5.97 24.43 -16.55
N ILE A 249 5.36 23.27 -16.84
CA ILE A 249 6.05 21.98 -16.97
C ILE A 249 6.31 21.68 -18.46
N ASN A 250 5.28 21.83 -19.31
CA ASN A 250 5.34 21.44 -20.73
C ASN A 250 6.15 22.36 -21.66
N ALA A 251 6.37 23.65 -21.33
CA ALA A 251 7.29 24.43 -22.14
C ALA A 251 8.68 23.77 -22.10
N ALA A 252 9.38 23.66 -23.24
CA ALA A 252 10.73 23.10 -23.24
C ALA A 252 11.64 23.91 -22.30
N PRO A 253 12.69 23.31 -21.72
CA PRO A 253 13.80 24.12 -21.23
C PRO A 253 14.24 25.00 -22.41
N ALA A 254 14.21 26.31 -22.23
CA ALA A 254 14.70 27.23 -23.25
C ALA A 254 16.14 26.83 -23.52
N GLN A 255 16.41 26.32 -24.73
CA GLN A 255 17.76 25.93 -25.11
C GLN A 255 18.63 27.17 -24.94
N SER A 256 19.56 27.12 -23.99
CA SER A 256 20.62 28.09 -23.88
C SER A 256 21.23 28.22 -25.26
N SER A 257 21.11 29.41 -25.86
CA SER A 257 21.54 29.68 -27.23
C SER A 257 23.07 29.67 -27.27
N SER A 258 23.64 28.47 -27.26
CA SER A 258 25.06 28.26 -27.46
C SER A 258 25.36 28.73 -28.88
N PRO A 259 26.21 29.74 -29.08
CA PRO A 259 26.41 30.33 -30.39
C PRO A 259 26.95 29.28 -31.37
N GLU A 260 26.34 29.26 -32.54
CA GLU A 260 26.62 28.38 -33.66
C GLU A 260 28.08 28.52 -34.11
N VAL A 261 28.89 27.48 -33.88
CA VAL A 261 30.25 27.38 -34.44
C VAL A 261 30.21 26.39 -35.61
N PRO A 262 30.33 26.86 -36.87
CA PRO A 262 30.21 25.97 -38.03
C PRO A 262 31.44 25.07 -38.18
N SER A 263 31.21 23.78 -38.47
CA SER A 263 32.28 22.81 -38.69
C SER A 263 32.96 23.03 -40.05
N GLY A 264 34.29 23.24 -40.03
CA GLY A 264 35.14 23.35 -41.22
C GLY A 264 36.23 22.28 -41.25
N LYS A 265 36.34 21.54 -42.35
CA LYS A 265 37.16 20.32 -42.51
C LYS A 265 38.52 20.59 -43.20
N ARG A 266 39.61 20.02 -42.65
CA ARG A 266 40.89 19.64 -43.30
C ARG A 266 41.80 19.00 -42.22
N ASP A 267 42.08 17.70 -42.26
CA ASP A 267 43.05 16.97 -43.10
C ASP A 267 44.53 17.24 -42.71
N ALA A 268 45.24 16.15 -42.36
CA ALA A 268 46.67 16.13 -42.00
C ALA A 268 47.60 16.04 -43.24
N PRO A 269 48.93 16.07 -43.07
CA PRO A 269 49.66 14.79 -43.17
C PRO A 269 50.97 14.62 -42.34
N ASP A 270 51.25 13.34 -42.03
CA ASP A 270 52.53 12.59 -41.96
C ASP A 270 53.85 13.13 -41.35
N ALA A 271 54.28 12.47 -40.24
CA ALA A 271 55.47 11.57 -40.07
C ALA A 271 56.90 12.04 -40.51
N PRO A 272 58.04 11.33 -40.23
CA PRO A 272 58.22 9.99 -39.58
C PRO A 272 59.44 9.77 -38.61
N LEU A 273 59.43 8.63 -37.87
CA LEU A 273 60.56 7.73 -37.43
C LEU A 273 61.74 8.28 -36.53
N ASP A 274 62.51 7.52 -35.73
CA ASP A 274 62.36 6.21 -35.01
C ASP A 274 63.49 6.09 -33.90
N PRO A 275 64.18 4.96 -33.59
CA PRO A 275 64.12 4.23 -32.30
C PRO A 275 65.40 4.27 -31.42
N ASP A 276 65.32 3.72 -30.19
CA ASP A 276 66.23 2.71 -29.58
C ASP A 276 66.23 2.70 -28.03
N LEU A 277 66.01 1.53 -27.42
CA LEU A 277 67.06 0.78 -26.70
C LEU A 277 66.58 -0.60 -26.20
N HIS A 278 67.53 -1.54 -26.11
CA HIS A 278 67.29 -2.98 -25.94
C HIS A 278 67.21 -3.48 -24.48
N LYS A 279 66.35 -4.50 -24.24
CA LYS A 279 66.56 -5.83 -23.59
C LYS A 279 67.74 -6.09 -22.60
N PRO A 280 67.75 -7.19 -21.81
CA PRO A 280 66.66 -8.00 -21.20
C PRO A 280 66.98 -8.51 -19.74
N THR A 281 66.18 -9.47 -19.24
CA THR A 281 66.59 -10.71 -18.49
C THR A 281 65.97 -10.92 -17.08
N ASP A 282 65.27 -12.07 -16.95
CA ASP A 282 64.97 -12.96 -15.79
C ASP A 282 64.79 -12.38 -14.36
N GLU A 283 63.76 -12.77 -13.60
CA GLU A 283 63.48 -14.17 -13.23
C GLU A 283 62.00 -14.60 -13.20
N ALA A 284 61.78 -15.90 -13.00
CA ALA A 284 60.55 -16.60 -13.37
C ALA A 284 59.41 -16.55 -12.34
N SER A 285 58.16 -16.41 -12.83
CA SER A 285 57.10 -17.43 -12.68
C SER A 285 55.78 -17.01 -13.35
N ALA A 286 55.14 -17.96 -14.01
CA ALA A 286 53.80 -17.86 -14.60
C ALA A 286 53.17 -19.27 -14.60
N PRO A 287 51.90 -19.48 -15.00
CA PRO A 287 50.82 -18.54 -15.37
C PRO A 287 49.56 -18.81 -14.48
N ARG A 288 48.30 -18.39 -14.71
CA ARG A 288 47.52 -18.04 -15.91
C ARG A 288 46.33 -17.16 -15.52
N SER A 289 45.94 -16.23 -16.40
CA SER A 289 44.59 -16.18 -16.98
C SER A 289 44.54 -15.11 -18.08
N ASN A 290 44.20 -15.52 -19.30
CA ASN A 290 44.11 -14.62 -20.45
C ASN A 290 42.96 -13.62 -20.27
N SER A 291 43.25 -12.36 -20.55
CA SER A 291 42.25 -11.46 -21.13
C SER A 291 42.44 -11.42 -22.65
N SER A 292 41.40 -11.78 -23.38
CA SER A 292 41.08 -11.30 -24.73
C SER A 292 39.58 -11.55 -24.89
N SER A 293 38.73 -10.52 -24.83
CA SER A 293 38.54 -9.48 -25.84
C SER A 293 37.63 -9.97 -26.97
N GLU A 294 36.32 -9.79 -26.77
CA GLU A 294 35.38 -9.66 -27.89
C GLU A 294 34.32 -8.60 -27.56
N ALA A 295 33.73 -8.00 -28.59
CA ALA A 295 33.04 -6.72 -28.50
C ALA A 295 31.77 -6.75 -27.64
N ALA A 296 31.59 -5.73 -26.80
CA ALA A 296 30.39 -5.57 -25.98
C ALA A 296 29.24 -4.95 -26.80
N PRO A 297 28.09 -5.63 -26.96
CA PRO A 297 26.87 -4.99 -27.43
C PRO A 297 26.23 -4.15 -26.32
N GLU A 298 25.44 -3.15 -26.71
CA GLU A 298 24.79 -2.21 -25.78
C GLU A 298 23.92 -2.96 -24.74
N ALA A 299 24.30 -2.83 -23.47
CA ALA A 299 23.67 -3.58 -22.38
C ALA A 299 22.22 -3.11 -22.15
N THR A 300 21.27 -3.94 -22.58
CA THR A 300 19.85 -3.75 -22.27
C THR A 300 19.63 -3.93 -20.76
N PRO A 301 18.95 -3.02 -20.05
CA PRO A 301 18.82 -3.10 -18.60
C PRO A 301 17.96 -4.29 -18.16
N MET A 302 18.43 -5.00 -17.11
CA MET A 302 17.95 -6.30 -16.61
C MET A 302 16.42 -6.45 -16.42
N TRP A 303 15.68 -5.36 -16.20
CA TRP A 303 14.22 -5.43 -16.08
C TRP A 303 13.51 -5.74 -17.41
N LYS A 304 14.09 -5.34 -18.54
CA LYS A 304 13.56 -5.59 -19.89
C LYS A 304 13.84 -7.03 -20.37
N GLN A 305 14.84 -7.69 -19.78
CA GLN A 305 15.08 -9.12 -19.95
C GLN A 305 14.02 -9.94 -19.18
N PHE A 306 13.54 -9.45 -18.03
CA PHE A 306 12.56 -10.16 -17.20
C PHE A 306 11.18 -10.32 -17.88
N GLU A 307 10.73 -9.37 -18.70
CA GLU A 307 9.50 -9.52 -19.50
C GLU A 307 9.65 -10.59 -20.60
N GLN A 308 10.84 -10.73 -21.17
CA GLN A 308 11.15 -11.71 -22.22
C GLN A 308 11.37 -13.12 -21.63
N ASP A 309 12.03 -13.23 -20.48
CA ASP A 309 12.19 -14.49 -19.75
C ASP A 309 10.89 -14.98 -19.12
N ALA A 310 10.02 -14.08 -18.63
CA ALA A 310 8.67 -14.46 -18.19
C ALA A 310 7.82 -15.07 -19.32
N SER A 311 8.12 -14.69 -20.56
CA SER A 311 7.47 -15.25 -21.76
C SER A 311 8.09 -16.59 -22.21
N ARG A 312 9.36 -16.86 -21.85
CA ARG A 312 10.08 -18.12 -22.19
C ARG A 312 10.05 -19.19 -21.11
N ARG A 313 9.92 -18.81 -19.83
CA ARG A 313 9.83 -19.75 -18.68
C ARG A 313 8.48 -20.45 -18.53
N ARG A 314 7.57 -20.34 -19.50
CA ARG A 314 6.31 -21.12 -19.53
C ARG A 314 6.46 -22.53 -20.11
N THR A 315 7.65 -22.97 -20.51
CA THR A 315 7.82 -24.19 -21.33
C THR A 315 8.82 -25.24 -20.86
N GLU A 316 9.60 -25.05 -19.78
CA GLU A 316 10.63 -26.03 -19.35
C GLU A 316 10.69 -26.23 -17.81
N THR A 317 11.21 -27.40 -17.39
CA THR A 317 10.64 -28.24 -16.31
C THR A 317 11.51 -28.39 -15.03
N ASP A 318 10.93 -29.07 -14.02
CA ASP A 318 11.46 -29.51 -12.71
C ASP A 318 12.86 -30.18 -12.69
N ALA A 319 13.61 -29.99 -11.58
CA ALA A 319 14.66 -30.89 -11.08
C ALA A 319 15.11 -30.50 -9.64
N SER A 320 15.18 -31.48 -8.71
CA SER A 320 15.53 -31.29 -7.28
C SER A 320 17.00 -31.58 -6.91
N ASN A 321 17.47 -31.13 -5.73
CA ASN A 321 17.59 -32.02 -4.55
C ASN A 321 17.83 -31.29 -3.20
N ASP A 322 17.43 -31.95 -2.09
CA ASP A 322 17.65 -31.62 -0.65
C ASP A 322 19.16 -31.72 -0.25
N ASP A 323 19.66 -31.35 0.94
CA ASP A 323 19.11 -31.25 2.31
C ASP A 323 19.42 -29.87 2.97
N ALA A 324 18.78 -29.41 4.05
CA ALA A 324 17.48 -29.72 4.68
C ALA A 324 17.15 -28.63 5.73
N GLN A 325 15.87 -28.29 5.93
CA GLN A 325 15.35 -27.24 6.84
C GLN A 325 13.87 -27.56 7.21
N PRO A 326 13.21 -26.89 8.20
CA PRO A 326 11.91 -27.35 8.73
C PRO A 326 10.75 -27.39 7.71
N LEU A 327 9.80 -28.33 7.92
CA LEU A 327 8.81 -28.77 6.93
C LEU A 327 7.95 -27.68 6.25
N TRP A 328 7.56 -26.61 6.95
CA TRP A 328 6.79 -25.51 6.33
C TRP A 328 7.64 -24.64 5.39
N ALA A 329 8.97 -24.63 5.56
CA ALA A 329 9.90 -23.89 4.72
C ALA A 329 10.21 -24.61 3.39
N GLN A 330 9.98 -25.93 3.31
CA GLN A 330 10.27 -26.72 2.11
C GLN A 330 9.22 -26.56 0.99
N PHE A 331 7.96 -26.21 1.33
CA PHE A 331 6.87 -26.14 0.34
C PHE A 331 6.89 -24.90 -0.59
N GLN A 332 7.79 -23.94 -0.38
CA GLN A 332 8.00 -22.84 -1.33
C GLN A 332 8.91 -23.23 -2.51
N GLN A 333 9.50 -24.43 -2.50
CA GLN A 333 10.51 -24.85 -3.49
C GLN A 333 10.25 -26.21 -4.13
N ARG A 334 9.01 -26.50 -4.56
CA ARG A 334 8.80 -27.46 -5.66
C ARG A 334 7.51 -27.21 -6.45
N PRO A 335 7.56 -27.04 -7.79
CA PRO A 335 6.40 -27.20 -8.66
C PRO A 335 6.12 -28.69 -8.85
N ALA A 336 4.88 -29.12 -8.60
CA ALA A 336 4.46 -30.49 -8.90
C ALA A 336 4.06 -30.62 -10.37
N ASP A 337 4.70 -31.55 -11.08
CA ASP A 337 4.36 -31.91 -12.46
C ASP A 337 3.84 -33.36 -12.53
N GLY A 338 2.77 -33.59 -13.31
CA GLY A 338 2.51 -34.89 -13.93
C GLY A 338 1.83 -36.04 -13.12
N SER A 339 0.54 -35.89 -12.83
CA SER A 339 -0.54 -36.86 -13.14
C SER A 339 -0.31 -38.40 -13.16
N ARG A 340 -1.17 -39.15 -12.40
CA ARG A 340 -1.99 -40.38 -12.73
C ARG A 340 -1.95 -41.50 -11.67
N GLN A 341 -2.96 -42.38 -11.48
CA GLN A 341 -4.37 -42.50 -11.97
C GLN A 341 -5.18 -43.41 -10.98
N THR A 342 -6.52 -43.40 -10.98
CA THR A 342 -7.35 -44.62 -10.74
C THR A 342 -8.84 -44.42 -11.07
N ASP A 343 -9.55 -45.53 -11.28
CA ASP A 343 -10.80 -45.61 -12.04
C ASP A 343 -12.09 -45.57 -11.22
N ALA A 344 -13.19 -45.27 -11.91
CA ALA A 344 -14.54 -45.26 -11.37
C ALA A 344 -15.14 -46.67 -11.22
N SER A 345 -16.02 -46.86 -10.24
CA SER A 345 -17.10 -47.87 -10.28
C SER A 345 -18.25 -47.52 -9.33
N SER A 346 -19.47 -47.48 -9.87
CA SER A 346 -20.75 -47.65 -9.16
C SER A 346 -21.28 -49.07 -9.49
N PRO A 347 -22.55 -49.52 -9.20
CA PRO A 347 -23.71 -48.93 -8.50
C PRO A 347 -24.34 -50.00 -7.52
N PRO A 348 -25.67 -50.28 -7.34
CA PRO A 348 -26.93 -49.54 -7.60
C PRO A 348 -28.11 -49.65 -6.56
N THR A 349 -29.15 -48.81 -6.78
CA THR A 349 -30.64 -49.04 -6.70
C THR A 349 -31.47 -49.22 -5.40
N GLY A 350 -32.63 -48.54 -5.42
CA GLY A 350 -33.89 -48.77 -4.66
C GLY A 350 -34.62 -47.45 -4.33
N ALA A 351 -35.50 -46.87 -5.17
CA ALA A 351 -36.92 -47.21 -5.46
C ALA A 351 -37.81 -47.29 -4.18
N ASP A 352 -39.02 -46.72 -4.08
CA ASP A 352 -39.82 -45.80 -4.91
C ASP A 352 -40.98 -45.23 -4.05
N SER A 353 -41.51 -44.02 -4.33
CA SER A 353 -42.93 -43.63 -4.09
C SER A 353 -43.28 -42.20 -4.55
N SER A 354 -44.36 -42.04 -5.33
CA SER A 354 -45.01 -40.76 -5.69
C SER A 354 -46.46 -40.77 -5.17
N SER A 355 -47.26 -39.69 -5.11
CA SER A 355 -47.29 -38.39 -5.83
C SER A 355 -47.85 -37.29 -4.87
N SER A 356 -48.22 -36.03 -5.20
CA SER A 356 -48.40 -35.34 -6.51
C SER A 356 -48.38 -33.80 -6.36
N SER A 357 -47.85 -33.11 -7.37
CA SER A 357 -48.26 -31.77 -7.89
C SER A 357 -48.71 -30.65 -6.92
N GLY A 358 -47.79 -29.72 -6.65
CA GLY A 358 -48.07 -28.31 -6.37
C GLY A 358 -47.07 -27.44 -7.13
N GLY A 359 -47.39 -27.03 -8.36
CA GLY A 359 -46.43 -26.42 -9.28
C GLY A 359 -45.99 -25.00 -8.89
N ARG A 360 -44.79 -24.88 -8.33
CA ARG A 360 -43.97 -23.65 -8.37
C ARG A 360 -42.52 -24.04 -8.54
N SER A 361 -41.84 -23.44 -9.50
CA SER A 361 -40.39 -23.59 -9.67
C SER A 361 -39.69 -23.09 -8.41
N THR A 362 -39.15 -24.01 -7.62
CA THR A 362 -38.27 -23.67 -6.51
C THR A 362 -36.94 -23.20 -7.08
N ALA A 363 -36.83 -21.90 -7.34
CA ALA A 363 -35.54 -21.25 -7.16
C ALA A 363 -35.14 -21.50 -5.71
N SER A 364 -34.20 -22.42 -5.48
CA SER A 364 -33.67 -22.67 -4.14
C SER A 364 -33.18 -21.35 -3.56
N ASP A 365 -33.60 -21.01 -2.34
CA ASP A 365 -33.17 -19.77 -1.72
C ASP A 365 -31.63 -19.74 -1.69
N PRO A 366 -30.97 -18.63 -2.06
CA PRO A 366 -29.52 -18.56 -2.11
C PRO A 366 -28.88 -18.81 -0.73
N ASP A 367 -29.67 -18.65 0.34
CA ASP A 367 -29.31 -18.92 1.72
C ASP A 367 -29.38 -20.41 2.08
N ASP A 368 -30.33 -21.18 1.54
CA ASP A 368 -30.36 -22.65 1.64
C ASP A 368 -29.16 -23.28 0.93
N ALA A 369 -28.82 -22.75 -0.25
CA ALA A 369 -27.66 -23.22 -1.03
C ALA A 369 -26.32 -22.90 -0.33
N LEU A 370 -26.22 -21.79 0.39
CA LEU A 370 -25.08 -21.46 1.25
C LEU A 370 -25.02 -22.39 2.48
N SER A 371 -26.16 -22.59 3.15
CA SER A 371 -26.27 -23.46 4.33
C SER A 371 -25.92 -24.93 4.02
N ALA A 372 -26.19 -25.38 2.79
CA ALA A 372 -25.74 -26.69 2.30
C ALA A 372 -24.21 -26.76 2.11
N LEU A 373 -23.61 -25.74 1.48
CA LEU A 373 -22.15 -25.66 1.27
C LEU A 373 -21.37 -25.57 2.59
N GLU A 374 -21.85 -24.79 3.56
CA GLU A 374 -21.23 -24.67 4.88
C GLU A 374 -21.21 -26.00 5.63
N ARG A 375 -22.33 -26.75 5.60
CA ARG A 375 -22.43 -28.06 6.24
C ARG A 375 -21.53 -29.11 5.59
N GLU A 376 -21.22 -28.94 4.30
CA GLU A 376 -20.32 -29.81 3.54
C GLU A 376 -18.83 -29.46 3.78
N VAL A 377 -18.50 -28.18 4.00
CA VAL A 377 -17.11 -27.72 4.24
C VAL A 377 -16.70 -27.72 5.71
N PHE A 378 -17.60 -27.46 6.66
CA PHE A 378 -17.30 -27.47 8.10
C PHE A 378 -17.82 -28.73 8.82
N GLY A 379 -18.46 -29.65 8.09
CA GLY A 379 -19.06 -30.86 8.63
C GLY A 379 -20.35 -30.64 9.43
N PRO A 380 -21.03 -31.73 9.84
CA PRO A 380 -22.34 -31.67 10.49
C PRO A 380 -22.31 -31.16 11.95
N SER A 381 -21.14 -31.13 12.58
CA SER A 381 -20.96 -30.79 14.00
C SER A 381 -20.70 -29.30 14.25
N HIS A 382 -20.36 -28.52 13.21
CA HIS A 382 -19.97 -27.13 13.33
C HIS A 382 -21.17 -26.20 13.05
N THR A 383 -21.42 -25.22 13.94
CA THR A 383 -22.40 -24.15 13.68
C THR A 383 -21.69 -22.99 12.98
N PRO A 384 -21.92 -22.75 11.67
CA PRO A 384 -21.18 -21.72 10.94
C PRO A 384 -21.57 -20.32 11.43
N LYS A 385 -20.59 -19.56 11.95
CA LYS A 385 -20.72 -18.13 12.26
C LYS A 385 -20.68 -17.30 10.96
N ARG A 386 -21.59 -17.58 10.01
CA ARG A 386 -21.60 -17.03 8.63
C ARG A 386 -21.35 -15.52 8.58
N GLU A 387 -22.12 -14.76 9.36
CA GLU A 387 -22.05 -13.29 9.33
C GLU A 387 -20.70 -12.78 9.87
N VAL A 388 -20.18 -13.40 10.93
CA VAL A 388 -18.86 -13.07 11.49
C VAL A 388 -17.73 -13.38 10.49
N TYR A 389 -17.81 -14.52 9.79
CA TYR A 389 -16.81 -14.87 8.78
C TYR A 389 -16.87 -13.92 7.57
N VAL A 390 -18.06 -13.64 7.04
CA VAL A 390 -18.25 -12.72 5.92
C VAL A 390 -17.75 -11.31 6.25
N ASP A 391 -18.07 -10.78 7.43
CA ASP A 391 -17.69 -9.43 7.83
C ASP A 391 -16.19 -9.34 8.16
N ALA A 392 -15.68 -10.22 9.02
CA ALA A 392 -14.30 -10.15 9.52
C ALA A 392 -13.23 -10.70 8.56
N LEU A 393 -13.59 -11.58 7.62
CA LEU A 393 -12.64 -12.23 6.70
C LEU A 393 -12.81 -11.82 5.23
N PHE A 394 -13.98 -11.31 4.85
CA PHE A 394 -14.32 -10.98 3.45
C PHE A 394 -14.82 -9.54 3.27
N ASP A 395 -14.69 -8.67 4.29
CA ASP A 395 -15.09 -7.25 4.26
C ASP A 395 -16.57 -7.05 3.81
N GLY A 396 -17.43 -8.01 4.17
CA GLY A 396 -18.85 -8.04 3.80
C GLY A 396 -19.20 -8.79 2.50
N ASP A 397 -18.22 -9.23 1.69
CA ASP A 397 -18.48 -9.91 0.40
C ASP A 397 -18.97 -11.36 0.60
N ARG A 398 -20.30 -11.52 0.69
CA ARG A 398 -21.01 -12.81 0.71
C ARG A 398 -20.74 -13.67 -0.52
N ASP A 399 -20.45 -13.09 -1.68
CA ASP A 399 -20.15 -13.84 -2.90
C ASP A 399 -18.70 -14.35 -2.91
N ALA A 400 -17.74 -13.60 -2.35
CA ALA A 400 -16.37 -14.09 -2.11
C ALA A 400 -16.36 -15.27 -1.15
N TYR A 401 -17.07 -15.15 -0.03
CA TYR A 401 -17.25 -16.24 0.92
C TYR A 401 -17.81 -17.50 0.24
N ARG A 402 -18.86 -17.35 -0.59
CA ARG A 402 -19.43 -18.47 -1.36
C ARG A 402 -18.44 -19.06 -2.38
N ARG A 403 -17.60 -18.23 -3.03
CA ARG A 403 -16.56 -18.68 -3.97
C ARG A 403 -15.49 -19.52 -3.26
N VAL A 404 -15.01 -19.05 -2.10
CA VAL A 404 -13.99 -19.75 -1.31
C VAL A 404 -14.54 -21.06 -0.74
N LEU A 405 -15.74 -21.10 -0.17
CA LEU A 405 -16.36 -22.36 0.28
C LEU A 405 -16.49 -23.39 -0.84
N LYS A 406 -16.92 -22.98 -2.05
CA LYS A 406 -17.00 -23.88 -3.21
C LYS A 406 -15.62 -24.45 -3.61
N ARG A 407 -14.55 -23.70 -3.41
CA ARG A 407 -13.16 -24.08 -3.73
C ARG A 407 -12.55 -24.97 -2.64
N LEU A 408 -12.88 -24.72 -1.38
CA LEU A 408 -12.52 -25.56 -0.24
C LEU A 408 -13.23 -26.92 -0.27
N ARG A 409 -14.48 -26.98 -0.76
CA ARG A 409 -15.20 -28.25 -0.98
C ARG A 409 -14.48 -29.20 -1.95
N THR A 410 -13.80 -28.67 -2.97
CA THR A 410 -13.13 -29.47 -4.02
C THR A 410 -11.72 -29.92 -3.64
N VAL A 411 -11.38 -29.89 -2.36
CA VAL A 411 -10.03 -30.10 -1.85
C VAL A 411 -10.04 -31.23 -0.82
N ASP A 412 -9.20 -32.23 -1.06
CA ASP A 412 -9.10 -33.43 -0.22
C ASP A 412 -7.96 -33.34 0.82
N SER A 413 -7.25 -32.20 0.91
CA SER A 413 -6.10 -32.02 1.80
C SER A 413 -6.12 -30.68 2.56
N TRP A 414 -5.74 -30.72 3.84
CA TRP A 414 -5.56 -29.52 4.67
C TRP A 414 -4.52 -28.56 4.07
N SER A 415 -3.46 -29.08 3.46
CA SER A 415 -2.40 -28.27 2.84
C SER A 415 -2.95 -27.35 1.75
N ASP A 416 -3.72 -27.92 0.81
CA ASP A 416 -4.33 -27.16 -0.29
C ASP A 416 -5.42 -26.20 0.22
N ALA A 417 -6.18 -26.62 1.23
CA ALA A 417 -7.19 -25.78 1.89
C ALA A 417 -6.54 -24.55 2.54
N SER A 418 -5.45 -24.75 3.30
CA SER A 418 -4.71 -23.66 3.95
C SER A 418 -4.11 -22.67 2.95
N GLN A 419 -3.66 -23.15 1.78
CA GLN A 419 -3.15 -22.30 0.71
C GLN A 419 -4.26 -21.43 0.10
N ILE A 420 -5.45 -22.00 -0.13
CA ILE A 420 -6.65 -21.24 -0.58
C ILE A 420 -7.03 -20.18 0.45
N ILE A 421 -7.03 -20.51 1.75
CA ILE A 421 -7.32 -19.53 2.81
C ILE A 421 -6.28 -18.40 2.81
N SER A 422 -5.00 -18.72 2.62
CA SER A 422 -3.92 -17.73 2.57
C SER A 422 -4.04 -16.79 1.37
N ASP A 423 -4.24 -17.34 0.17
CA ASP A 423 -4.22 -16.57 -1.09
C ASP A 423 -5.56 -15.92 -1.46
N ASP A 424 -6.70 -16.53 -1.13
CA ASP A 424 -8.04 -15.99 -1.44
C ASP A 424 -8.66 -15.18 -0.27
N VAL A 425 -8.18 -15.36 0.98
CA VAL A 425 -8.76 -14.71 2.17
C VAL A 425 -7.76 -13.80 2.89
N PHE A 426 -6.66 -14.36 3.41
CA PHE A 426 -5.77 -13.60 4.30
C PHE A 426 -4.97 -12.52 3.57
N ARG A 427 -4.43 -12.81 2.38
CA ARG A 427 -3.69 -11.82 1.56
C ARG A 427 -4.59 -10.76 0.94
N PRO A 428 -5.73 -11.07 0.29
CA PRO A 428 -6.55 -10.06 -0.39
C PRO A 428 -7.26 -9.12 0.58
N TYR A 429 -7.83 -9.65 1.66
CA TYR A 429 -8.58 -8.88 2.66
C TYR A 429 -7.69 -8.39 3.83
N GLN A 430 -6.38 -8.66 3.79
CA GLN A 430 -5.39 -8.28 4.82
C GLN A 430 -5.80 -8.71 6.23
N VAL A 431 -6.45 -9.88 6.33
CA VAL A 431 -6.94 -10.44 7.59
C VAL A 431 -5.75 -10.72 8.50
N ASN A 432 -5.86 -10.30 9.76
CA ASN A 432 -4.92 -10.73 10.78
C ASN A 432 -5.10 -12.24 11.02
N ILE A 433 -4.10 -13.05 10.68
CA ILE A 433 -4.09 -14.51 10.87
C ILE A 433 -4.24 -14.93 12.35
N TYR A 434 -3.97 -14.00 13.29
CA TYR A 434 -4.20 -14.17 14.73
C TYR A 434 -5.50 -13.53 15.23
N SER A 435 -6.42 -13.15 14.34
CA SER A 435 -7.77 -12.73 14.74
C SER A 435 -8.62 -13.94 15.09
N ASP A 436 -9.53 -13.78 16.06
CA ASP A 436 -10.41 -14.87 16.50
C ASP A 436 -11.21 -15.46 15.32
N ALA A 437 -11.78 -14.62 14.46
CA ALA A 437 -12.46 -15.07 13.25
C ALA A 437 -11.56 -15.89 12.31
N ALA A 438 -10.29 -15.51 12.14
CA ALA A 438 -9.34 -16.25 11.28
C ALA A 438 -8.98 -17.61 11.90
N VAL A 439 -8.65 -17.62 13.20
CA VAL A 439 -8.30 -18.83 13.96
C VAL A 439 -9.50 -19.80 14.02
N HIS A 440 -10.69 -19.30 14.32
CA HIS A 440 -11.91 -20.10 14.37
C HIS A 440 -12.29 -20.65 12.99
N PHE A 441 -12.08 -19.88 11.91
CA PHE A 441 -12.31 -20.33 10.53
C PHE A 441 -11.29 -21.39 10.11
N THR A 442 -9.99 -21.21 10.39
CA THR A 442 -8.97 -22.23 10.08
C THR A 442 -9.17 -23.49 10.90
N ASN A 443 -9.45 -23.39 12.19
CA ASN A 443 -9.66 -24.55 13.07
C ASN A 443 -10.91 -25.34 12.66
N ALA A 444 -11.97 -24.66 12.23
CA ALA A 444 -13.20 -25.30 11.73
C ALA A 444 -12.96 -26.10 10.45
N ILE A 445 -12.04 -25.66 9.59
CA ILE A 445 -11.66 -26.34 8.34
C ILE A 445 -10.63 -27.45 8.63
N GLU A 446 -9.65 -27.23 9.51
CA GLU A 446 -8.70 -28.28 9.94
C GLU A 446 -9.45 -29.47 10.56
N ALA A 447 -10.49 -29.20 11.35
CA ALA A 447 -11.32 -30.23 11.98
C ALA A 447 -12.08 -31.14 11.01
N THR A 448 -12.23 -30.76 9.73
CA THR A 448 -12.80 -31.65 8.68
C THR A 448 -11.76 -32.50 7.95
N PHE A 449 -10.47 -32.23 8.13
CA PHE A 449 -9.36 -33.01 7.54
C PHE A 449 -8.65 -33.93 8.56
N ARG A 450 -9.23 -34.10 9.76
CA ARG A 450 -8.72 -34.94 10.86
C ARG A 450 -9.67 -36.10 11.15
#